data_AF-A0A1H1R651-F1
#
_entry.id   AF-A0A1H1R651-F1
#
_cell.length_a   1.000
_cell.length_b   1.000
_cell.length_c   1.000
_cell.angle_alpha   90.00
_cell.angle_beta   90.00
_cell.angle_gamma   90.00
#
_symmetry.space_group_name_H-M   'P 1'
#
loop_
_entity.id
_entity.type
_entity.pdbx_description
1 polymer ?
#
loop_
_entity_poly.entity_id
_entity_poly.type
_entity_poly.pdbx_seq_one_letter_code
_entity_poly.pdbx_strand_id
1 'polypeptide(L)'
;MGDGTLKKKDLVEKSERVVAAQLATAEAQKSVQAGDSDAKDPKKVLTKVAEKSLTVLKGECSFTGTDSISIVGGSDKEKAALKEAAEAEDLTVGSGGTSVSLSPSTSAEVAVGTAAPWTMRSTSAKSAVTAYDSNPYALRAVAKWLKGDLEASGRLPAEYDGSDKAPDCG
;
A
#
# COMPACT_ATOMS: atom_id res chain seq x y z
N MET A 1 25.68 -34.75 -10.36
CA MET A 1 26.40 -35.13 -11.61
C MET A 1 27.88 -35.09 -11.24
N GLY A 2 28.67 -36.07 -11.66
CA GLY A 2 29.99 -36.36 -11.08
C GLY A 2 29.91 -37.31 -9.87
N ASP A 3 28.86 -37.17 -9.05
CA ASP A 3 28.58 -37.94 -7.82
C ASP A 3 27.28 -38.77 -7.87
N GLY A 4 26.57 -38.78 -9.01
CA GLY A 4 25.33 -39.54 -9.22
C GLY A 4 24.05 -38.96 -8.61
N THR A 5 24.12 -37.91 -7.79
CA THR A 5 22.96 -37.32 -7.10
C THR A 5 22.04 -36.50 -8.01
N LEU A 6 22.54 -36.07 -9.17
CA LEU A 6 21.77 -35.39 -10.21
C LEU A 6 21.69 -36.29 -11.45
N LYS A 7 20.49 -36.78 -11.75
CA LYS A 7 20.21 -37.59 -12.94
C LYS A 7 20.27 -36.70 -14.18
N LYS A 8 20.93 -37.19 -15.24
CA LYS A 8 21.04 -36.48 -16.52
C LYS A 8 19.68 -36.14 -17.13
N LYS A 9 18.72 -37.06 -17.04
CA LYS A 9 17.36 -36.85 -17.53
C LYS A 9 16.67 -35.69 -16.83
N ASP A 10 16.76 -35.64 -15.50
CA ASP A 10 16.18 -34.57 -14.70
C ASP A 10 16.85 -33.22 -14.97
N LEU A 11 18.17 -33.22 -15.24
CA LEU A 11 18.88 -32.00 -15.64
C LEU A 11 18.38 -31.49 -17.00
N VAL A 12 18.27 -32.36 -18.00
CA VAL A 12 17.79 -31.99 -19.34
C VAL A 12 16.38 -31.42 -19.27
N GLU A 13 15.46 -32.09 -18.58
CA GLU A 13 14.06 -31.63 -18.47
C GLU A 13 13.98 -30.25 -17.78
N LYS A 14 14.75 -30.02 -16.71
CA LYS A 14 14.78 -28.72 -16.03
C LYS A 14 15.41 -27.63 -16.92
N SER A 15 16.47 -27.95 -17.65
CA SER A 15 17.09 -27.04 -18.62
C SER A 15 16.11 -26.66 -19.73
N GLU A 16 15.34 -27.61 -20.25
CA GLU A 16 14.31 -27.35 -21.27
C GLU A 16 13.24 -26.38 -20.76
N ARG A 17 12.78 -26.53 -19.51
CA ARG A 17 11.81 -25.59 -18.90
C ARG A 17 12.38 -24.17 -18.77
N VAL A 18 13.65 -24.02 -18.43
CA VAL A 18 14.31 -22.71 -18.36
C VAL A 18 14.39 -22.07 -19.75
N VAL A 19 14.81 -22.83 -20.77
CA VAL A 19 14.88 -22.34 -22.15
C VAL A 19 13.49 -21.97 -22.66
N ALA A 20 12.47 -22.78 -22.38
CA ALA A 20 11.09 -22.47 -22.74
C ALA A 20 10.61 -21.15 -22.10
N ALA A 21 10.90 -20.93 -20.81
CA ALA A 21 10.58 -19.67 -20.13
C ALA A 21 11.33 -18.47 -20.72
N GLN A 22 12.60 -18.64 -21.09
CA GLN A 22 13.40 -17.59 -21.74
C GLN A 22 12.83 -17.22 -23.11
N LEU A 23 12.46 -18.21 -23.94
CA LEU A 23 11.85 -17.98 -25.25
C LEU A 23 10.50 -17.27 -25.13
N ALA A 24 9.63 -17.72 -24.22
CA ALA A 24 8.34 -17.07 -23.96
C ALA A 24 8.50 -15.62 -23.50
N THR A 25 9.49 -15.35 -22.63
CA THR A 25 9.79 -13.99 -22.16
C THR A 25 10.30 -13.10 -23.29
N ALA A 26 11.20 -13.61 -24.14
CA ALA A 26 11.72 -12.87 -25.29
C ALA A 26 10.62 -12.48 -26.29
N GLU A 27 9.67 -13.37 -26.56
CA GLU A 27 8.49 -13.07 -27.38
C GLU A 27 7.62 -11.97 -26.76
N ALA A 28 7.33 -12.06 -25.45
CA ALA A 28 6.55 -11.03 -24.74
C ALA A 28 7.26 -9.66 -24.67
N GLN A 29 8.60 -9.64 -24.67
CA GLN A 29 9.36 -8.38 -24.70
C GLN A 29 9.30 -7.70 -26.08
N LYS A 30 9.22 -8.46 -27.18
CA LYS A 30 9.07 -7.89 -28.53
C LYS A 30 7.76 -7.09 -28.66
N SER A 31 6.66 -7.55 -28.05
CA SER A 31 5.39 -6.81 -28.06
C SER A 31 5.45 -5.50 -27.26
N VAL A 32 6.27 -5.43 -26.20
CA VAL A 32 6.49 -4.18 -25.45
C VAL A 32 7.38 -3.22 -26.25
N GLN A 33 8.41 -3.72 -26.93
CA GLN A 33 9.33 -2.93 -27.76
C GLN A 33 8.67 -2.35 -29.02
N ALA A 34 7.64 -3.02 -29.54
CA ALA A 34 6.86 -2.56 -30.69
C ALA A 34 5.99 -1.33 -30.40
N GLY A 35 6.03 -0.80 -29.17
CA GLY A 35 5.36 0.46 -28.83
C GLY A 35 3.86 0.35 -28.91
N ASP A 36 3.30 -0.58 -28.13
CA ASP A 36 1.84 -0.65 -27.96
C ASP A 36 1.36 0.68 -27.39
N SER A 37 0.69 1.47 -28.24
CA SER A 37 0.36 2.87 -27.98
C SER A 37 -0.78 3.03 -26.95
N ASP A 38 -1.35 1.91 -26.50
CA ASP A 38 -2.39 1.81 -25.47
C ASP A 38 -1.84 1.53 -24.06
N ALA A 39 -0.51 1.50 -23.88
CA ALA A 39 0.10 1.32 -22.56
C ALA A 39 -0.31 2.46 -21.60
N LYS A 40 -1.20 2.14 -20.65
CA LYS A 40 -1.64 3.09 -19.60
C LYS A 40 -0.43 3.62 -18.85
N ASP A 41 -0.43 4.92 -18.57
CA ASP A 41 0.56 5.57 -17.71
C ASP A 41 0.69 4.80 -16.38
N PRO A 42 1.85 4.16 -16.11
CA PRO A 42 2.03 3.35 -14.91
C PRO A 42 1.77 4.13 -13.62
N LYS A 43 2.07 5.44 -13.60
CA LYS A 43 1.83 6.28 -12.43
C LYS A 43 0.34 6.42 -12.14
N LYS A 44 -0.48 6.63 -13.18
CA LYS A 44 -1.95 6.70 -13.04
C LYS A 44 -2.53 5.36 -12.57
N VAL A 45 -1.99 4.25 -13.06
CA VAL A 45 -2.41 2.92 -12.61
C VAL A 45 -2.07 2.73 -11.13
N LEU A 46 -0.85 3.06 -10.70
CA LEU A 46 -0.43 2.95 -9.30
C LEU A 46 -1.25 3.86 -8.38
N THR A 47 -1.52 5.11 -8.77
CA THR A 47 -2.41 6.01 -8.02
C THR A 47 -3.80 5.39 -7.87
N LYS A 48 -4.39 4.88 -8.95
CA LYS A 48 -5.73 4.27 -8.92
C LYS A 48 -5.77 3.03 -8.03
N VAL A 49 -4.73 2.20 -8.07
CA VAL A 49 -4.62 1.02 -7.21
C VAL A 49 -4.51 1.44 -5.74
N ALA A 50 -3.64 2.41 -5.44
CA ALA A 50 -3.47 2.92 -4.08
C ALA A 50 -4.78 3.44 -3.49
N GLU A 51 -5.49 4.32 -4.21
CA GLU A 51 -6.78 4.89 -3.78
C GLU A 51 -7.84 3.80 -3.54
N LYS A 52 -7.96 2.83 -4.45
CA LYS A 52 -8.92 1.72 -4.32
C LYS A 52 -8.54 0.70 -3.25
N SER A 53 -7.26 0.61 -2.90
CA SER A 53 -6.77 -0.32 -1.89
C SER A 53 -6.86 0.24 -0.47
N LEU A 54 -7.02 1.56 -0.31
CA LEU A 54 -7.10 2.17 1.01
C LEU A 54 -8.28 1.57 1.79
N THR A 55 -7.96 0.93 2.91
CA THR A 55 -8.92 0.14 3.69
C THR A 55 -9.03 0.71 5.09
N VAL A 56 -10.26 0.97 5.53
CA VAL A 56 -10.53 1.41 6.91
C VAL A 56 -10.51 0.19 7.83
N LEU A 57 -9.70 0.28 8.88
CA LEU A 57 -9.60 -0.74 9.92
C LEU A 57 -10.54 -0.46 11.10
N LYS A 58 -10.87 0.82 11.32
CA LYS A 58 -11.76 1.29 12.38
C LYS A 58 -12.26 2.69 12.03
N GLY A 59 -13.52 2.99 12.33
CA GLY A 59 -14.11 4.32 12.09
C GLY A 59 -15.00 4.35 10.85
N GLU A 60 -15.03 5.48 10.16
CA GLU A 60 -15.89 5.73 8.99
C GLU A 60 -15.11 5.61 7.68
N CYS A 61 -15.81 5.30 6.58
CA CYS A 61 -15.25 5.15 5.23
C CYS A 61 -14.73 6.47 4.66
N SER A 62 -15.39 7.57 5.01
CA SER A 62 -14.97 8.94 4.70
C SER A 62 -14.47 9.62 5.96
N PHE A 63 -13.46 10.46 5.82
CA PHE A 63 -13.02 11.33 6.90
C PHE A 63 -13.66 12.71 6.71
N THR A 64 -13.96 13.41 7.81
CA THR A 64 -14.55 14.76 7.78
C THR A 64 -13.70 15.77 6.99
N GLY A 65 -12.40 15.52 6.90
CA GLY A 65 -11.43 16.40 6.27
C GLY A 65 -10.67 17.26 7.29
N THR A 66 -9.43 17.59 6.96
CA THR A 66 -8.59 18.55 7.69
C THR A 66 -7.68 19.27 6.71
N ASP A 67 -7.26 20.49 7.04
CA ASP A 67 -6.25 21.25 6.29
C ASP A 67 -4.83 21.05 6.87
N SER A 68 -4.73 20.46 8.07
CA SER A 68 -3.45 20.29 8.75
C SER A 68 -3.37 19.01 9.58
N ILE A 69 -2.16 18.45 9.64
CA ILE A 69 -1.85 17.25 10.40
C ILE A 69 -0.58 17.43 11.24
N SER A 70 -0.52 16.68 12.33
CA SER A 70 0.71 16.45 13.10
C SER A 70 1.06 14.96 13.06
N ILE A 71 2.29 14.63 12.70
CA ILE A 71 2.70 13.23 12.50
C ILE A 71 3.47 12.76 13.75
N VAL A 72 3.00 11.66 14.35
CA VAL A 72 3.58 11.07 15.56
C VAL A 72 3.80 9.56 15.41
N GLY A 73 4.68 8.97 16.21
CA GLY A 73 5.00 7.54 16.09
C GLY A 73 5.63 7.15 14.74
N GLY A 74 6.00 5.88 14.60
CA GLY A 74 6.74 5.39 13.44
C GLY A 74 8.19 5.88 13.39
N SER A 75 8.93 5.41 12.39
CA SER A 75 10.30 5.84 12.12
C SER A 75 10.35 7.20 11.43
N ASP A 76 11.48 7.90 11.51
CA ASP A 76 11.63 9.21 10.89
C ASP A 76 11.52 9.15 9.35
N LYS A 77 11.90 8.01 8.75
CA LYS A 77 11.71 7.76 7.32
C LYS A 77 10.23 7.73 6.94
N GLU A 78 9.40 7.04 7.72
CA GLU A 78 7.96 6.95 7.47
C GLU A 78 7.27 8.30 7.68
N LYS A 79 7.66 9.04 8.72
CA LYS A 79 7.16 10.40 8.96
C LYS A 79 7.50 11.34 7.80
N ALA A 80 8.73 11.27 7.29
CA ALA A 80 9.16 12.07 6.14
C ALA A 80 8.36 11.71 4.88
N ALA A 81 8.11 10.43 4.63
CA ALA A 81 7.33 9.97 3.49
C ALA A 81 5.86 10.42 3.58
N LEU A 82 5.23 10.31 4.76
CA LEU A 82 3.86 10.80 4.96
C LEU A 82 3.80 12.33 4.85
N LYS A 83 4.81 13.04 5.36
CA LYS A 83 4.91 14.48 5.21
C LYS A 83 4.92 14.91 3.74
N GLU A 84 5.77 14.29 2.91
CA GLU A 84 5.85 14.59 1.48
C GLU A 84 4.53 14.30 0.77
N ALA A 85 3.87 13.18 1.10
CA ALA A 85 2.57 12.83 0.54
C ALA A 85 1.45 13.79 0.96
N ALA A 86 1.46 14.24 2.22
CA ALA A 86 0.50 15.20 2.74
C ALA A 86 0.65 16.58 2.06
N GLU A 87 1.88 17.09 1.98
CA GLU A 87 2.17 18.36 1.31
C GLU A 87 1.82 18.32 -0.18
N ALA A 88 1.98 17.17 -0.85
CA ALA A 88 1.57 16.97 -2.24
C ALA A 88 0.05 16.99 -2.46
N GLU A 89 -0.75 16.87 -1.41
CA GLU A 89 -2.21 17.01 -1.41
C GLU A 89 -2.65 18.28 -0.66
N ASP A 90 -1.79 19.28 -0.53
CA ASP A 90 -2.02 20.58 0.12
C ASP A 90 -2.36 20.52 1.62
N LEU A 91 -1.98 19.44 2.32
CA LEU A 91 -2.07 19.39 3.78
C LEU A 91 -0.86 20.07 4.43
N THR A 92 -1.12 20.92 5.42
CA THR A 92 -0.07 21.52 6.24
C THR A 92 0.42 20.53 7.29
N VAL A 93 1.73 20.26 7.33
CA VAL A 93 2.33 19.35 8.32
C VAL A 93 3.07 20.15 9.40
N GLY A 94 2.62 20.02 10.65
CA GLY A 94 3.19 20.80 11.77
C GLY A 94 2.84 20.23 13.15
N SER A 95 2.81 21.09 14.16
CA SER A 95 2.49 20.73 15.55
C SER A 95 0.99 20.77 15.89
N GLY A 96 0.14 21.14 14.94
CA GLY A 96 -1.31 21.26 15.11
C GLY A 96 -2.11 20.40 14.12
N GLY A 97 -3.43 20.54 14.15
CA GLY A 97 -4.33 19.79 13.29
C GLY A 97 -4.55 18.35 13.77
N THR A 98 -5.07 17.50 12.88
CA THR A 98 -5.35 16.10 13.18
C THR A 98 -4.04 15.36 13.47
N SER A 99 -3.94 14.76 14.65
CA SER A 99 -2.81 13.90 15.00
C SER A 99 -2.91 12.56 14.27
N VAL A 100 -1.86 12.21 13.53
CA VAL A 100 -1.75 10.99 12.72
C VAL A 100 -0.59 10.15 13.22
N SER A 101 -0.87 8.91 13.63
CA SER A 101 0.16 7.96 14.04
C SER A 101 0.48 6.90 13.02
N LEU A 102 1.77 6.65 12.81
CA LEU A 102 2.30 5.52 12.03
C LEU A 102 2.71 4.34 12.93
N SER A 103 2.28 4.33 14.20
CA SER A 103 2.58 3.27 15.17
C SER A 103 1.33 2.86 15.95
N PRO A 104 1.10 1.56 16.20
CA PRO A 104 -0.03 1.11 17.00
C PRO A 104 0.06 1.49 18.49
N SER A 105 1.25 1.85 18.98
CA SER A 105 1.51 2.17 20.39
C SER A 105 1.53 3.66 20.70
N THR A 106 1.46 4.52 19.68
CA THR A 106 1.46 5.98 19.88
C THR A 106 0.04 6.51 19.74
N SER A 107 -0.45 7.19 20.77
CA SER A 107 -1.79 7.77 20.76
C SER A 107 -1.89 8.90 19.73
N ALA A 108 -2.95 8.88 18.94
CA ALA A 108 -3.31 9.89 17.95
C ALA A 108 -4.81 9.78 17.64
N GLU A 109 -5.37 10.76 16.96
CA GLU A 109 -6.75 10.74 16.48
C GLU A 109 -6.94 9.70 15.37
N VAL A 110 -5.97 9.61 14.46
CA VAL A 110 -5.94 8.68 13.33
C VAL A 110 -4.69 7.79 13.42
N ALA A 111 -4.85 6.48 13.19
CA ALA A 111 -3.73 5.56 12.98
C ALA A 111 -3.64 5.11 11.52
N VAL A 112 -2.43 5.06 10.97
CA VAL A 112 -2.15 4.71 9.58
C VAL A 112 -1.19 3.53 9.55
N GLY A 113 -1.66 2.39 9.07
CA GLY A 113 -0.86 1.21 8.78
C GLY A 113 -0.21 1.29 7.39
N THR A 114 1.10 1.07 7.32
CA THR A 114 1.89 1.03 6.08
C THR A 114 2.41 -0.38 5.79
N ALA A 115 1.86 -1.39 6.47
CA ALA A 115 2.26 -2.78 6.38
C ALA A 115 1.03 -3.66 6.53
N ALA A 116 1.21 -4.89 7.01
CA ALA A 116 0.10 -5.79 7.25
C ALA A 116 -0.97 -5.20 8.20
N PRO A 117 -2.26 -5.39 7.93
CA PRO A 117 -3.35 -4.69 8.63
C PRO A 117 -3.41 -5.00 10.13
N TRP A 118 -3.07 -6.23 10.53
CA TRP A 118 -3.03 -6.65 11.94
C TRP A 118 -1.97 -5.91 12.77
N THR A 119 -1.02 -5.19 12.14
CA THR A 119 -0.04 -4.39 12.88
C THR A 119 -0.70 -3.23 13.63
N MET A 120 -1.85 -2.74 13.16
CA MET A 120 -2.60 -1.63 13.77
C MET A 120 -3.71 -2.09 14.74
N ARG A 121 -3.89 -3.40 14.97
CA ARG A 121 -5.01 -3.94 15.76
C ARG A 121 -5.10 -3.39 17.20
N SER A 122 -3.97 -3.03 17.81
CA SER A 122 -3.91 -2.54 19.18
C SER A 122 -3.99 -1.01 19.30
N THR A 123 -4.19 -0.28 18.19
CA THR A 123 -4.27 1.18 18.24
C THR A 123 -5.47 1.66 19.07
N SER A 124 -5.21 2.67 19.91
CA SER A 124 -6.25 3.39 20.65
C SER A 124 -6.99 4.43 19.81
N ALA A 125 -6.49 4.75 18.61
CA ALA A 125 -7.12 5.70 17.69
C ALA A 125 -8.56 5.27 17.38
N LYS A 126 -9.45 6.26 17.26
CA LYS A 126 -10.87 6.04 16.92
C LYS A 126 -11.05 5.78 15.43
N SER A 127 -10.19 6.38 14.62
CA SER A 127 -10.12 6.14 13.18
C SER A 127 -8.79 5.48 12.85
N ALA A 128 -8.82 4.44 12.02
CA ALA A 128 -7.61 3.76 11.57
C ALA A 128 -7.77 3.29 10.13
N VAL A 129 -6.73 3.48 9.32
CA VAL A 129 -6.67 3.02 7.92
C VAL A 129 -5.38 2.24 7.67
N THR A 130 -5.38 1.39 6.66
CA THR A 130 -4.16 0.79 6.12
C THR A 130 -4.00 1.11 4.64
N ALA A 131 -2.78 1.49 4.28
CA ALA A 131 -2.32 1.71 2.92
C ALA A 131 -1.45 0.55 2.41
N TYR A 132 -1.20 -0.48 3.26
CA TYR A 132 -0.41 -1.70 3.02
C TYR A 132 1.08 -1.51 2.69
N ASP A 133 1.48 -0.30 2.31
CA ASP A 133 2.85 0.09 1.99
C ASP A 133 3.06 1.58 2.34
N SER A 134 4.33 1.99 2.39
CA SER A 134 4.81 3.36 2.59
C SER A 134 5.25 4.03 1.28
N ASN A 135 4.91 3.44 0.12
CA ASN A 135 5.23 4.06 -1.17
C ASN A 135 4.43 5.37 -1.38
N PRO A 136 4.91 6.29 -2.24
CA PRO A 136 4.30 7.61 -2.37
C PRO A 136 2.82 7.60 -2.81
N TYR A 137 2.38 6.62 -3.60
CA TYR A 137 1.00 6.54 -4.06
C TYR A 137 0.06 6.13 -2.92
N ALA A 138 0.48 5.14 -2.12
CA ALA A 138 -0.25 4.66 -0.95
C ALA A 138 -0.44 5.77 0.10
N LEU A 139 0.63 6.49 0.42
CA LEU A 139 0.57 7.59 1.39
C LEU A 139 -0.20 8.81 0.86
N ARG A 140 -0.18 9.07 -0.45
CA ARG A 140 -1.05 10.10 -1.05
C ARG A 140 -2.53 9.74 -0.97
N ALA A 141 -2.90 8.46 -1.09
CA ALA A 141 -4.27 8.03 -0.84
C ALA A 141 -4.70 8.31 0.62
N VAL A 142 -3.81 8.05 1.58
CA VAL A 142 -4.05 8.43 3.00
C VAL A 142 -4.24 9.94 3.14
N ALA A 143 -3.38 10.75 2.51
CA ALA A 143 -3.48 12.21 2.55
C ALA A 143 -4.80 12.72 1.96
N LYS A 144 -5.23 12.20 0.80
CA LYS A 144 -6.54 12.54 0.21
C LYS A 144 -7.71 12.16 1.11
N TRP A 145 -7.64 10.98 1.73
CA TRP A 145 -8.66 10.55 2.68
C TRP A 145 -8.70 11.47 3.90
N LEU A 146 -7.56 11.81 4.48
CA LEU A 146 -7.45 12.79 5.59
C LEU A 146 -7.97 14.17 5.20
N LYS A 147 -7.80 14.60 3.95
CA LYS A 147 -8.34 15.86 3.44
C LYS A 147 -9.85 15.81 3.20
N GLY A 148 -10.44 14.62 3.13
CA GLY A 148 -11.85 14.39 2.79
C GLY A 148 -12.11 14.28 1.28
N ASP A 149 -11.05 14.25 0.46
CA ASP A 149 -11.12 14.18 -1.00
C ASP A 149 -11.21 12.73 -1.53
N LEU A 150 -11.07 11.74 -0.65
CA LEU A 150 -11.16 10.32 -0.98
C LEU A 150 -12.02 9.59 0.05
N GLU A 151 -13.02 8.85 -0.43
CA GLU A 151 -13.71 7.81 0.33
C GLU A 151 -12.95 6.49 0.17
N ALA A 152 -12.59 5.86 1.29
CA ALA A 152 -11.94 4.55 1.25
C ALA A 152 -12.93 3.50 0.76
N SER A 153 -12.46 2.57 -0.08
CA SER A 153 -13.29 1.48 -0.64
C SER A 153 -12.58 0.12 -0.65
N GLY A 154 -11.41 0.05 -0.03
CA GLY A 154 -10.68 -1.20 0.12
C GLY A 154 -11.37 -2.11 1.13
N ARG A 155 -11.33 -3.42 0.85
CA ARG A 155 -11.80 -4.47 1.75
C ARG A 155 -10.62 -5.18 2.37
N LEU A 156 -10.74 -5.55 3.65
CA LEU A 156 -9.74 -6.34 4.33
C LEU A 156 -9.52 -7.68 3.60
N PRO A 157 -8.29 -7.96 3.13
CA PRO A 157 -7.99 -9.19 2.39
C PRO A 157 -7.65 -10.38 3.31
N ALA A 158 -7.63 -10.17 4.62
CA ALA A 158 -7.22 -11.17 5.60
C ALA A 158 -8.00 -11.00 6.92
N GLU A 159 -8.40 -12.13 7.50
CA GLU A 159 -9.02 -12.19 8.82
C GLU A 159 -7.94 -12.19 9.92
N TYR A 160 -8.23 -11.48 11.00
CA TYR A 160 -7.46 -11.47 12.24
C TYR A 160 -8.34 -11.02 13.41
N ASP A 161 -7.87 -11.20 14.64
CA ASP A 161 -8.61 -10.76 15.83
C ASP A 161 -8.91 -9.24 15.77
N GLY A 162 -10.20 -8.90 15.77
CA GLY A 162 -10.71 -7.53 15.63
C GLY A 162 -10.98 -7.06 14.18
N SER A 163 -10.72 -7.88 13.17
CA SER A 163 -11.01 -7.55 11.76
C SER A 163 -12.52 -7.44 11.46
N ASP A 164 -13.36 -8.10 12.26
CA ASP A 164 -14.82 -8.03 12.23
C ASP A 164 -15.38 -6.64 12.56
N LYS A 165 -14.56 -5.76 13.15
CA LYS A 165 -14.93 -4.39 13.53
C LYS A 165 -14.62 -3.37 12.44
N ALA A 166 -13.94 -3.76 11.38
CA ALA A 166 -13.70 -2.88 10.24
C ALA A 166 -15.03 -2.63 9.51
N PRO A 167 -15.32 -1.39 9.08
CA PRO A 167 -16.52 -1.10 8.31
C PRO A 167 -16.45 -1.74 6.91
N ASP A 168 -17.62 -2.07 6.36
CA ASP A 168 -17.74 -2.39 4.93
C ASP A 168 -17.85 -1.09 4.14
N CYS A 169 -16.76 -0.72 3.47
CA CYS A 169 -16.67 0.52 2.68
C CYS A 169 -16.90 0.32 1.18
N GLY A 170 -17.38 -0.86 0.77
CA GLY A 170 -17.77 -1.12 -0.62
C GLY A 170 -17.04 -2.27 -1.29
#